data_AF-A0A4P7R0Y6-F1
#
_entry.id   AF-A0A4P7R0Y6-F1
#
_cell.length_a   1.000
_cell.length_b   1.000
_cell.length_c   1.000
_cell.angle_alpha   90.00
_cell.angle_beta   90.00
_cell.angle_gamma   90.00
#
_symmetry.space_group_name_H-M   'P 1'
#
loop_
_entity.id
_entity.type
_entity.pdbx_description
1 polymer ?
#
loop_
_entity_poly.entity_id
_entity_poly.type
_entity_poly.pdbx_seq_one_letter_code
_entity_poly.pdbx_strand_id
1 'polypeptide(L)'
;MSVIDRMDMLSRPSPSALAQRWSVAWFELDAQARLVLDDALRLQRTNQAGQRLLDVGMVAPHVGHRLRFAEPASNRLFQQQAALALSRDEAVAALILPFGVSRWVAVTILKTIVEGSWVLLVTLDDISSRALIDASIAGAMFGLTPSELPVFQGVADAVCPKEISRTLNISVNTVRAHLRSIYAKMNVSGAPQAQRIALSLSVHVQRKLQHIDSQSDLFN
;
A
#
# COMPACT_ATOMS: atom_id res chain seq x y z
N MET A 1 10.44 54.40 28.28
CA MET A 1 9.45 53.46 27.71
C MET A 1 9.31 53.80 26.22
N SER A 2 10.08 53.14 25.36
CA SER A 2 10.18 53.51 23.94
C SER A 2 8.98 52.96 23.14
N VAL A 3 8.51 53.74 22.18
CA VAL A 3 7.44 53.44 21.21
C VAL A 3 7.72 52.15 20.41
N ILE A 4 8.96 51.64 20.43
CA ILE A 4 9.42 50.46 19.72
C ILE A 4 8.86 49.15 20.32
N ASP A 5 8.53 49.09 21.62
CA ASP A 5 7.98 47.88 22.25
C ASP A 5 6.49 47.63 21.93
N ARG A 6 5.79 48.60 21.31
CA ARG A 6 4.35 48.47 20.99
C ARG A 6 4.06 47.94 19.58
N MET A 7 5.05 47.89 18.68
CA MET A 7 4.84 47.47 17.29
C MET A 7 5.12 45.99 17.01
N ASP A 8 5.82 45.27 17.90
CA ASP A 8 6.15 43.84 17.70
C ASP A 8 5.11 42.85 18.25
N MET A 9 4.03 43.33 18.89
CA MET A 9 2.97 42.45 19.41
C MET A 9 1.84 42.13 18.40
N LEU A 10 1.80 42.78 17.23
CA LEU A 10 0.66 42.66 16.30
C LEU A 10 0.85 41.73 15.08
N SER A 11 1.90 40.91 15.02
CA SER A 11 2.10 40.01 13.87
C SER A 11 2.38 38.54 14.24
N ARG A 12 1.93 38.08 15.41
CA ARG A 12 1.92 36.63 15.67
C ARG A 12 0.69 36.03 14.99
N PRO A 13 0.85 35.12 14.01
CA PRO A 13 -0.28 34.45 13.38
C PRO A 13 -1.13 33.75 14.45
N SER A 14 -2.45 33.78 14.27
CA SER A 14 -3.37 33.12 15.20
C SER A 14 -3.02 31.64 15.35
N PRO A 15 -3.35 30.99 16.48
CA PRO A 15 -3.16 29.55 16.65
C PRO A 15 -3.77 28.72 15.51
N SER A 16 -4.92 29.15 14.97
CA SER A 16 -5.56 28.53 13.81
C SER A 16 -4.75 28.69 12.51
N ALA A 17 -4.19 29.88 12.27
CA ALA A 17 -3.32 30.12 11.12
C ALA A 17 -2.00 29.34 11.22
N LEU A 18 -1.43 29.21 12.41
CA LEU A 18 -0.27 28.35 12.66
C LEU A 18 -0.60 26.87 12.46
N ALA A 19 -1.72 26.39 13.00
CA ALA A 19 -2.17 25.01 12.81
C ALA A 19 -2.36 24.70 11.32
N GLN A 20 -3.02 25.59 10.56
CA GLN A 20 -3.21 25.41 9.12
C GLN A 20 -1.89 25.39 8.35
N ARG A 21 -0.94 26.25 8.71
CA ARG A 21 0.42 26.24 8.15
C ARG A 21 1.14 24.92 8.44
N TRP A 22 1.03 24.40 9.66
CA TRP A 22 1.64 23.13 10.03
C TRP A 22 0.97 21.93 9.35
N SER A 23 -0.36 21.95 9.17
CA SER A 23 -1.08 20.92 8.42
C SER A 23 -0.63 20.85 6.96
N VAL A 24 -0.48 22.00 6.29
CA VAL A 24 0.06 22.07 4.93
C VAL A 24 1.51 21.59 4.89
N ALA A 25 2.35 22.07 5.81
CA ALA A 25 3.75 21.66 5.87
C ALA A 25 3.90 20.14 6.10
N TRP A 26 3.13 19.57 7.02
CA TRP A 26 3.12 18.12 7.24
C TRP A 26 2.66 17.39 5.98
N PHE A 27 1.52 17.78 5.41
CA PHE A 27 1.01 17.14 4.19
C PHE A 27 2.07 17.10 3.08
N GLU A 28 2.71 18.23 2.80
CA GLU A 28 3.73 18.34 1.74
C GLU A 28 5.02 17.56 2.04
N LEU A 29 5.45 17.55 3.31
CA LEU A 29 6.71 16.90 3.74
C LEU A 29 6.54 15.42 4.10
N ASP A 30 5.31 14.91 4.19
CA ASP A 30 5.06 13.49 4.47
C ASP A 30 5.77 12.61 3.42
N ALA A 31 6.54 11.64 3.92
CA ALA A 31 7.29 10.71 3.09
C ALA A 31 6.35 9.73 2.35
N GLN A 32 5.14 9.49 2.87
CA GLN A 32 4.13 8.70 2.19
C GLN A 32 3.42 9.53 1.12
N ALA A 33 3.14 8.91 -0.02
CA ALA A 33 2.37 9.57 -1.07
C ALA A 33 0.91 9.69 -0.66
N ARG A 34 0.42 10.93 -0.59
CA ARG A 34 -0.96 11.27 -0.24
C ARG A 34 -1.65 11.88 -1.44
N LEU A 35 -2.86 11.42 -1.72
CA LEU A 35 -3.73 11.96 -2.74
C LEU A 35 -5.10 12.22 -2.12
N VAL A 36 -5.69 13.34 -2.50
CA VAL A 36 -7.06 13.72 -2.13
C VAL A 36 -7.87 13.68 -3.41
N LEU A 37 -8.89 12.84 -3.44
CA LEU A 37 -9.80 12.71 -4.57
C LEU A 37 -11.21 13.17 -4.17
N ASP A 38 -11.95 13.72 -5.13
CA ASP A 38 -13.39 13.89 -4.97
C ASP A 38 -14.15 12.56 -5.17
N ASP A 39 -15.47 12.60 -4.99
CA ASP A 39 -16.39 11.48 -5.22
C ASP A 39 -16.42 11.00 -6.68
N ALA A 40 -15.98 11.83 -7.63
CA ALA A 40 -15.80 11.51 -9.04
C ALA A 40 -14.40 10.95 -9.37
N LEU A 41 -13.58 10.68 -8.35
CA LEU A 41 -12.19 10.21 -8.41
C LEU A 41 -11.23 11.16 -9.13
N ARG A 42 -11.54 12.46 -9.14
CA ARG A 42 -10.65 13.50 -9.65
C ARG A 42 -9.65 13.89 -8.60
N LEU A 43 -8.39 14.00 -8.99
CA LEU A 43 -7.31 14.44 -8.13
C LEU A 43 -7.48 15.92 -7.79
N GLN A 44 -7.82 16.20 -6.54
CA GLN A 44 -7.92 17.55 -5.99
C GLN A 44 -6.56 18.04 -5.49
N ARG A 45 -5.82 17.17 -4.79
CA ARG A 45 -4.48 17.47 -4.27
C ARG A 45 -3.60 16.24 -4.17
N THR A 46 -2.29 16.45 -4.24
CA THR A 46 -1.27 15.46 -3.87
C THR A 46 -0.09 16.15 -3.22
N ASN A 47 0.63 15.45 -2.35
CA ASN A 47 1.86 15.96 -1.75
C ASN A 47 3.09 15.68 -2.62
N GLN A 48 4.27 16.16 -2.20
CA GLN A 48 5.51 15.96 -2.94
C GLN A 48 5.83 14.47 -3.21
N ALA A 49 5.55 13.58 -2.25
CA ALA A 49 5.74 12.14 -2.43
C ALA A 49 4.79 11.55 -3.48
N GLY A 50 3.53 11.96 -3.49
CA GLY A 50 2.56 11.54 -4.50
C GLY A 50 2.89 12.10 -5.88
N GLN A 51 3.32 13.35 -5.98
CA GLN A 51 3.78 13.94 -7.24
C GLN A 51 4.92 13.13 -7.86
N ARG A 52 5.91 12.70 -7.07
CA ARG A 52 6.99 11.82 -7.56
C ARG A 52 6.45 10.51 -8.15
N LEU A 53 5.38 9.94 -7.59
CA LEU A 53 4.77 8.73 -8.13
C LEU A 53 3.97 9.00 -9.42
N LEU A 54 3.36 10.18 -9.54
CA LEU A 54 2.72 10.63 -10.78
C LEU A 54 3.76 10.79 -11.90
N ASP A 55 4.90 11.41 -11.59
CA ASP A 55 5.97 11.70 -12.56
C ASP A 55 6.61 10.42 -13.12
N VAL A 56 6.68 9.36 -12.31
CA VAL A 56 7.19 8.04 -12.73
C VAL A 56 6.13 7.25 -13.53
N GLY A 57 4.94 7.81 -13.73
CA GLY A 57 3.87 7.21 -14.52
C GLY A 57 3.15 6.07 -13.82
N MET A 58 3.23 5.97 -12.49
CA MET A 58 2.48 4.98 -11.72
C MET A 58 1.00 5.23 -11.75
N VAL A 59 0.67 6.50 -11.59
CA VAL A 59 -0.68 6.98 -11.59
C VAL A 59 -0.66 8.25 -12.43
N ALA A 60 -1.62 8.41 -13.33
CA ALA A 60 -1.72 9.59 -14.17
C ALA A 60 -3.11 10.22 -14.00
N PRO A 61 -3.19 11.54 -13.84
CA PRO A 61 -4.43 12.24 -14.09
C PRO A 61 -4.80 12.04 -15.57
N HIS A 62 -5.94 11.44 -15.82
CA HIS A 62 -6.49 11.26 -17.16
C HIS A 62 -7.47 12.39 -17.50
N VAL A 63 -8.07 12.36 -18.70
CA VAL A 63 -9.07 13.33 -19.18
C VAL A 63 -10.03 13.73 -18.06
N GLY A 64 -10.05 15.03 -17.73
CA GLY A 64 -10.85 15.58 -16.63
C GLY A 64 -10.29 15.36 -15.22
N HIS A 65 -8.97 15.22 -15.08
CA HIS A 65 -8.23 15.04 -13.81
C HIS A 65 -8.54 13.77 -13.02
N ARG A 66 -9.14 12.75 -13.65
CA ARG A 66 -9.45 11.48 -12.99
C ARG A 66 -8.21 10.64 -12.76
N LEU A 67 -8.03 10.15 -11.54
CA LEU A 67 -6.90 9.32 -11.19
C LEU A 67 -7.00 7.95 -11.89
N ARG A 68 -5.97 7.56 -12.65
CA ARG A 68 -5.87 6.24 -13.28
C ARG A 68 -4.51 5.61 -13.03
N PHE A 69 -4.50 4.33 -12.71
CA PHE A 69 -3.28 3.53 -12.70
C PHE A 69 -2.89 3.17 -14.15
N ALA A 70 -1.59 3.14 -14.44
CA ALA A 70 -1.09 2.85 -15.78
C ALA A 70 -1.48 1.45 -16.27
N GLU A 71 -1.49 0.46 -15.37
CA GLU A 71 -1.86 -0.91 -15.72
C GLU A 71 -3.40 -1.09 -15.71
N PRO A 72 -4.01 -1.65 -16.78
CA PRO A 72 -5.45 -1.80 -16.86
C PRO A 72 -6.08 -2.65 -15.75
N ALA A 73 -5.39 -3.72 -15.32
CA ALA A 73 -5.87 -4.57 -14.22
C ALA A 73 -5.87 -3.81 -12.89
N SER A 74 -4.76 -3.16 -12.56
CA SER A 74 -4.63 -2.31 -11.37
C SER A 74 -5.65 -1.17 -11.35
N ASN A 75 -5.87 -0.53 -12.50
CA ASN A 75 -6.87 0.53 -12.64
C ASN A 75 -8.29 0.01 -12.38
N ARG A 76 -8.66 -1.17 -12.91
CA ARG A 76 -9.99 -1.75 -12.66
C ARG A 76 -10.21 -2.07 -11.18
N LEU A 77 -9.22 -2.70 -10.53
CA LEU A 77 -9.30 -3.03 -9.10
C LEU A 77 -9.41 -1.77 -8.23
N PHE A 78 -8.60 -0.75 -8.49
CA PHE A 78 -8.70 0.53 -7.81
C PHE A 78 -10.10 1.16 -7.96
N GLN A 79 -10.62 1.23 -9.18
CA GLN A 79 -11.94 1.83 -9.46
C GLN A 79 -13.07 1.07 -8.74
N GLN A 80 -13.00 -0.26 -8.70
CA GLN A 80 -13.97 -1.08 -7.96
C GLN A 80 -13.91 -0.82 -6.45
N GLN A 81 -12.72 -0.81 -5.86
CA GLN A 81 -12.57 -0.56 -4.42
C GLN A 81 -12.95 0.87 -4.03
N ALA A 82 -12.63 1.86 -4.87
CA ALA A 82 -13.03 3.24 -4.66
C ALA A 82 -14.56 3.41 -4.73
N ALA A 83 -15.23 2.77 -5.69
CA ALA A 83 -16.69 2.78 -5.79
C ALA A 83 -17.36 2.12 -4.57
N LEU A 84 -16.82 0.98 -4.10
CA LEU A 84 -17.29 0.33 -2.88
C LEU A 84 -17.06 1.19 -1.63
N ALA A 85 -15.95 1.93 -1.57
CA ALA A 85 -15.68 2.84 -0.47
C ALA A 85 -16.70 3.99 -0.45
N LEU A 86 -17.01 4.57 -1.61
CA LEU A 86 -18.01 5.63 -1.75
C LEU A 86 -19.41 5.20 -1.35
N SER A 87 -19.78 3.93 -1.57
CA SER A 87 -21.12 3.42 -1.25
C SER A 87 -21.36 3.07 0.23
N ARG A 88 -20.33 3.11 1.09
CA ARG A 88 -20.44 2.76 2.52
C ARG A 88 -20.32 4.00 3.40
N ASP A 89 -20.94 3.99 4.58
CA ASP A 89 -20.89 5.12 5.52
C ASP A 89 -19.52 5.26 6.21
N GLU A 90 -18.92 4.14 6.62
CA GLU A 90 -17.54 4.06 7.08
C GLU A 90 -16.78 3.11 6.17
N ALA A 91 -15.83 3.63 5.41
CA ALA A 91 -15.14 2.85 4.40
C ALA A 91 -13.64 3.07 4.39
N VAL A 92 -12.93 2.03 4.79
CA VAL A 92 -11.51 1.84 4.53
C VAL A 92 -11.36 0.67 3.59
N ALA A 93 -10.72 0.88 2.44
CA ALA A 93 -10.31 -0.18 1.53
C ALA A 93 -8.79 -0.24 1.45
N ALA A 94 -8.22 -1.45 1.51
CA ALA A 94 -6.80 -1.69 1.33
C ALA A 94 -6.62 -2.67 0.16
N LEU A 95 -5.70 -2.35 -0.75
CA LEU A 95 -5.40 -3.18 -1.91
C LEU A 95 -3.91 -3.11 -2.25
N ILE A 96 -3.37 -4.18 -2.83
CA ILE A 96 -2.03 -4.21 -3.40
C ILE A 96 -2.15 -4.26 -4.91
N LEU A 97 -1.51 -3.31 -5.58
CA LEU A 97 -1.57 -3.19 -7.03
C LEU A 97 -0.19 -3.39 -7.66
N PRO A 98 -0.08 -4.18 -8.74
CA PRO A 98 1.13 -4.21 -9.52
C PRO A 98 1.33 -2.86 -10.22
N PHE A 99 2.61 -2.49 -10.34
CA PHE A 99 3.09 -1.34 -11.06
C PHE A 99 4.40 -1.67 -11.80
N GLY A 100 4.40 -1.51 -13.12
CA GLY A 100 5.57 -1.81 -13.95
C GLY A 100 5.97 -3.28 -13.91
N VAL A 101 7.23 -3.58 -14.26
CA VAL A 101 7.68 -4.97 -14.50
C VAL A 101 7.93 -5.75 -13.20
N SER A 102 8.07 -5.08 -12.05
CA SER A 102 8.40 -5.72 -10.75
C SER A 102 8.14 -4.83 -9.52
N ARG A 103 7.23 -3.87 -9.59
CA ARG A 103 6.87 -3.04 -8.42
C ARG A 103 5.41 -3.26 -8.03
N TRP A 104 5.13 -2.94 -6.80
CA TRP A 104 3.90 -3.15 -6.06
C TRP A 104 3.68 -1.94 -5.19
N VAL A 105 2.45 -1.48 -5.18
CA VAL A 105 2.01 -0.38 -4.34
C VAL A 105 0.87 -0.86 -3.45
N ALA A 106 1.02 -0.66 -2.15
CA ALA A 106 -0.10 -0.75 -1.23
C ALA A 106 -0.91 0.54 -1.33
N VAL A 107 -2.19 0.42 -1.57
CA VAL A 107 -3.14 1.52 -1.68
C VAL A 107 -4.11 1.41 -0.52
N THR A 108 -4.27 2.49 0.23
CA THR A 108 -5.33 2.62 1.23
C THR A 108 -6.26 3.74 0.81
N ILE A 109 -7.56 3.49 0.83
CA ILE A 109 -8.62 4.45 0.51
C ILE A 109 -9.44 4.66 1.77
N LEU A 110 -9.50 5.89 2.26
CA LEU A 110 -10.36 6.30 3.36
C LEU A 110 -11.38 7.31 2.86
N LYS A 111 -12.67 7.02 3.04
CA LYS A 111 -13.75 7.98 2.79
C LYS A 111 -13.93 8.90 3.99
N THR A 112 -14.05 10.20 3.76
CA THR A 112 -14.37 11.19 4.80
C THR A 112 -15.09 12.41 4.23
N ILE A 113 -15.60 13.28 5.11
CA ILE A 113 -16.21 14.57 4.74
C ILE A 113 -15.23 15.68 5.09
N VAL A 114 -14.95 16.55 4.12
CA VAL A 114 -14.21 17.80 4.33
C VAL A 114 -15.08 18.93 3.82
N GLU A 115 -15.35 19.92 4.67
CA GLU A 115 -16.16 21.10 4.32
C GLU A 115 -17.53 20.75 3.69
N GLY A 116 -18.17 19.68 4.19
CA GLY A 116 -19.48 19.23 3.71
C GLY A 116 -19.46 18.43 2.39
N SER A 117 -18.28 18.19 1.82
CA SER A 117 -18.12 17.38 0.60
C SER A 117 -17.43 16.06 0.89
N TRP A 118 -17.87 14.98 0.23
CA TRP A 118 -17.21 13.69 0.32
C TRP A 118 -15.88 13.73 -0.42
N VAL A 119 -14.84 13.23 0.24
CA VAL A 119 -13.51 13.07 -0.33
C VAL A 119 -12.97 11.68 -0.01
N LEU A 120 -12.11 11.19 -0.90
CA LEU A 120 -11.30 10.01 -0.65
C LEU A 120 -9.86 10.44 -0.36
N LEU A 121 -9.37 10.06 0.81
CA LEU A 121 -7.96 10.14 1.15
C LEU A 121 -7.29 8.85 0.71
N VAL A 122 -6.45 8.94 -0.32
CA VAL A 122 -5.73 7.80 -0.88
C VAL A 122 -4.26 7.89 -0.47
N THR A 123 -3.76 6.82 0.14
CA THR A 123 -2.34 6.65 0.46
C THR A 123 -1.74 5.62 -0.47
N LEU A 124 -0.58 5.92 -1.04
CA LEU A 124 0.19 5.01 -1.87
C LEU A 124 1.52 4.73 -1.17
N ASP A 125 1.81 3.46 -0.91
CA ASP A 125 3.08 3.03 -0.36
C ASP A 125 3.77 2.06 -1.32
N ASP A 126 4.96 2.44 -1.80
CA ASP A 126 5.79 1.56 -2.61
C ASP A 126 6.43 0.50 -1.71
N ILE A 127 5.70 -0.58 -1.49
CA ILE A 127 6.14 -1.73 -0.70
C ILE A 127 7.25 -2.53 -1.41
N SER A 128 7.58 -2.20 -2.66
CA SER A 128 8.75 -2.79 -3.34
C SER A 128 10.05 -2.15 -2.87
N SER A 129 9.97 -0.90 -2.41
CA SER A 129 11.10 -0.19 -1.78
C SER A 129 11.20 -0.49 -0.28
N ARG A 130 10.08 -0.87 0.34
CA ARG A 130 9.96 -1.22 1.76
C ARG A 130 9.84 -2.73 1.94
N ALA A 131 10.95 -3.39 1.68
CA ALA A 131 11.52 -4.36 2.61
C ALA A 131 10.76 -4.46 3.96
N LEU A 132 9.70 -5.30 4.11
CA LEU A 132 9.06 -5.79 5.37
C LEU A 132 7.58 -6.17 5.16
N ILE A 133 7.26 -7.41 4.75
CA ILE A 133 5.91 -7.96 4.92
C ILE A 133 5.98 -9.46 5.24
N ASP A 134 5.35 -9.91 6.32
CA ASP A 134 5.27 -11.34 6.70
C ASP A 134 4.36 -12.15 5.75
N ALA A 135 4.65 -13.44 5.54
CA ALA A 135 3.88 -14.36 4.71
C ALA A 135 2.43 -14.56 5.20
N SER A 136 2.19 -14.49 6.51
CA SER A 136 0.83 -14.54 7.08
C SER A 136 0.03 -13.27 6.75
N ILE A 137 0.69 -12.12 6.81
CA ILE A 137 0.13 -10.81 6.43
C ILE A 137 -0.06 -10.76 4.92
N ALA A 138 0.86 -11.30 4.13
CA ALA A 138 0.74 -11.43 2.68
C ALA A 138 -0.47 -12.31 2.31
N GLY A 139 -0.66 -13.44 2.99
CA GLY A 139 -1.83 -14.29 2.77
C GLY A 139 -3.15 -13.57 3.06
N ALA A 140 -3.23 -12.83 4.16
CA ALA A 140 -4.38 -11.99 4.47
C ALA A 140 -4.57 -10.86 3.42
N MET A 141 -3.48 -10.25 2.95
CA MET A 141 -3.51 -9.16 1.97
C MET A 141 -3.94 -9.61 0.57
N PHE A 142 -3.63 -10.84 0.17
CA PHE A 142 -4.05 -11.40 -1.12
C PHE A 142 -5.33 -12.25 -1.04
N GLY A 143 -5.97 -12.32 0.14
CA GLY A 143 -7.17 -13.16 0.33
C GLY A 143 -6.90 -14.65 0.10
N LEU A 144 -5.71 -15.12 0.44
CA LEU A 144 -5.35 -16.54 0.35
C LEU A 144 -6.11 -17.33 1.42
N THR A 145 -6.57 -18.52 1.04
CA THR A 145 -7.20 -19.43 2.00
C THR A 145 -6.14 -20.06 2.92
N PRO A 146 -6.55 -20.62 4.08
CA PRO A 146 -5.64 -21.39 4.92
C PRO A 146 -4.94 -22.55 4.19
N SER A 147 -5.61 -23.14 3.19
CA SER A 147 -5.05 -24.20 2.34
C SER A 147 -4.07 -23.70 1.27
N GLU A 148 -4.12 -22.43 0.89
CA GLU A 148 -3.23 -21.82 -0.10
C GLU A 148 -1.94 -21.27 0.53
N LEU A 149 -2.00 -20.86 1.80
CA LEU A 149 -0.85 -20.33 2.55
C LEU A 149 0.40 -21.24 2.51
N PRO A 150 0.31 -22.55 2.80
CA PRO A 150 1.48 -23.43 2.75
C PRO A 150 2.03 -23.61 1.34
N VAL A 151 1.17 -23.57 0.32
CA VAL A 151 1.58 -23.65 -1.09
C VAL A 151 2.29 -22.35 -1.51
N PHE A 152 1.77 -21.20 -1.09
CA PHE A 152 2.39 -19.89 -1.30
C PHE A 152 3.77 -19.81 -0.64
N GLN A 153 3.92 -20.37 0.57
CA GLN A 153 5.21 -20.42 1.26
C GLN A 153 6.23 -21.28 0.50
N GLY A 154 5.82 -22.44 -0.03
CA GLY A 154 6.68 -23.23 -0.92
C GLY A 154 7.10 -22.47 -2.19
N VAL A 155 6.23 -21.61 -2.73
CA VAL A 155 6.62 -20.69 -3.83
C VAL A 155 7.64 -19.67 -3.34
N ALA A 156 7.46 -19.09 -2.16
CA ALA A 156 8.40 -18.14 -1.54
C ALA A 156 9.81 -18.71 -1.39
N ASP A 157 9.88 -19.97 -0.95
CA ASP A 157 11.13 -20.70 -0.72
C ASP A 157 11.74 -21.27 -2.01
N ALA A 158 11.20 -20.89 -3.17
CA ALA A 158 11.58 -21.37 -4.49
C ALA A 158 11.54 -22.91 -4.68
N VAL A 159 10.70 -23.58 -3.91
CA VAL A 159 10.51 -25.04 -3.94
C VAL A 159 9.68 -25.43 -5.16
N CYS A 160 10.06 -26.53 -5.83
CA CYS A 160 9.31 -26.95 -7.02
C CYS A 160 7.95 -27.57 -6.65
N PRO A 161 6.93 -27.53 -7.54
CA PRO A 161 5.59 -28.07 -7.22
C PRO A 161 5.57 -29.54 -6.79
N LYS A 162 6.56 -30.33 -7.23
CA LYS A 162 6.71 -31.75 -6.87
C LYS A 162 7.22 -31.93 -5.43
N GLU A 163 8.03 -31.00 -4.95
CA GLU A 163 8.50 -30.98 -3.56
C GLU A 163 7.41 -30.43 -2.65
N ILE A 164 6.72 -29.35 -3.05
CA ILE A 164 5.53 -28.84 -2.34
C ILE A 164 4.49 -29.95 -2.16
N SER A 165 4.24 -30.76 -3.20
CA SER A 165 3.29 -31.87 -3.12
C SER A 165 3.70 -32.94 -2.10
N ARG A 166 5.01 -33.19 -1.97
CA ARG A 166 5.54 -34.15 -0.99
C ARG A 166 5.44 -33.60 0.43
N THR A 167 5.81 -32.34 0.62
CA THR A 167 5.78 -31.68 1.94
C THR A 167 4.35 -31.55 2.47
N LEU A 168 3.40 -31.20 1.61
CA LEU A 168 2.00 -31.00 2.00
C LEU A 168 1.15 -32.28 1.90
N ASN A 169 1.73 -33.40 1.47
CA ASN A 169 1.04 -34.67 1.24
C ASN A 169 -0.24 -34.55 0.39
N ILE A 170 -0.16 -33.81 -0.71
CA ILE A 170 -1.26 -33.63 -1.69
C ILE A 170 -0.77 -33.92 -3.11
N SER A 171 -1.67 -34.12 -4.07
CA SER A 171 -1.25 -34.39 -5.45
C SER A 171 -0.58 -33.18 -6.11
N VAL A 172 0.36 -33.40 -7.04
CA VAL A 172 0.97 -32.34 -7.86
C VAL A 172 -0.10 -31.55 -8.64
N ASN A 173 -1.18 -32.21 -9.05
CA ASN A 173 -2.30 -31.56 -9.74
C ASN A 173 -3.06 -30.61 -8.80
N THR A 174 -3.25 -31.00 -7.53
CA THR A 174 -3.84 -30.15 -6.48
C THR A 174 -2.95 -28.95 -6.20
N VAL A 175 -1.62 -29.13 -6.11
CA VAL A 175 -0.67 -28.01 -6.00
C VAL A 175 -0.81 -27.06 -7.18
N ARG A 176 -0.86 -27.56 -8.42
CA ARG A 176 -1.04 -26.73 -9.62
C ARG A 176 -2.36 -25.96 -9.62
N ALA A 177 -3.44 -26.55 -9.11
CA ALA A 177 -4.72 -25.88 -8.96
C ALA A 177 -4.64 -24.74 -7.93
N HIS A 178 -4.03 -24.99 -6.77
CA HIS A 178 -3.75 -23.94 -5.78
C HIS A 178 -2.87 -22.83 -6.34
N LEU A 179 -1.79 -23.16 -7.06
CA LEU A 179 -0.93 -22.17 -7.69
C LEU A 179 -1.70 -21.29 -8.68
N ARG A 180 -2.59 -21.87 -9.49
CA ARG A 180 -3.43 -21.08 -10.40
C ARG A 180 -4.36 -20.13 -9.64
N SER A 181 -4.97 -20.58 -8.55
CA SER A 181 -5.80 -19.76 -7.67
C SER A 181 -4.99 -18.63 -7.02
N ILE A 182 -3.84 -18.97 -6.43
CA ILE A 182 -2.90 -18.02 -5.83
C ILE A 182 -2.46 -16.99 -6.86
N TYR A 183 -2.09 -17.40 -8.07
CA TYR A 183 -1.67 -16.45 -9.11
C TYR A 183 -2.80 -15.54 -9.58
N ALA A 184 -4.03 -16.05 -9.67
CA ALA A 184 -5.20 -15.23 -9.97
C ALA A 184 -5.48 -14.22 -8.85
N LYS A 185 -5.38 -14.64 -7.58
CA LYS A 185 -5.57 -13.78 -6.40
C LYS A 185 -4.49 -12.72 -6.23
N MET A 186 -3.25 -13.08 -6.52
CA MET A 186 -2.09 -12.17 -6.54
C MET A 186 -2.01 -11.32 -7.81
N ASN A 187 -2.87 -11.58 -8.81
CA ASN A 187 -2.83 -10.96 -10.14
C ASN A 187 -1.45 -11.05 -10.82
N VAL A 188 -0.84 -12.23 -10.81
CA VAL A 188 0.46 -12.52 -11.44
C VAL A 188 0.36 -13.54 -12.56
N SER A 189 1.28 -13.47 -13.52
CA SER A 189 1.29 -14.35 -14.68
C SER A 189 2.07 -15.65 -14.48
N GLY A 190 2.71 -15.87 -13.33
CA GLY A 190 3.37 -17.15 -13.04
C GLY A 190 4.34 -17.19 -11.87
N ALA A 191 4.95 -18.36 -11.68
CA ALA A 191 5.84 -18.69 -10.56
C ALA A 191 6.99 -17.71 -10.33
N PRO A 192 7.72 -17.21 -11.36
CA PRO A 192 8.81 -16.26 -11.15
C PRO A 192 8.34 -14.92 -10.57
N GLN A 193 7.15 -14.45 -10.95
CA GLN A 193 6.56 -13.23 -10.39
C GLN A 193 6.05 -13.47 -8.97
N ALA A 194 5.37 -14.60 -8.73
CA ALA A 194 4.93 -14.99 -7.39
C ALA A 194 6.10 -15.16 -6.42
N GLN A 195 7.21 -15.76 -6.87
CA GLN A 195 8.47 -15.88 -6.11
C GLN A 195 9.06 -14.53 -5.78
N ARG A 196 9.13 -13.61 -6.75
CA ARG A 196 9.68 -12.27 -6.53
C ARG A 196 8.87 -11.49 -5.49
N ILE A 197 7.55 -11.59 -5.58
CA ILE A 197 6.64 -11.02 -4.57
C ILE A 197 6.95 -11.68 -3.25
N ALA A 198 6.84 -12.99 -3.16
CA ALA A 198 7.05 -13.71 -1.92
C ALA A 198 8.45 -13.46 -1.30
N LEU A 199 9.52 -13.29 -2.09
CA LEU A 199 10.85 -12.90 -1.62
C LEU A 199 10.90 -11.45 -1.12
N SER A 200 10.24 -10.51 -1.81
CA SER A 200 10.11 -9.13 -1.30
C SER A 200 9.39 -9.07 0.05
N LEU A 201 8.55 -10.08 0.34
CA LEU A 201 7.89 -10.29 1.62
C LEU A 201 8.86 -11.01 2.61
N SER A 202 9.40 -12.18 2.24
CA SER A 202 10.16 -13.12 3.10
C SER A 202 11.55 -12.64 3.56
N VAL A 203 12.26 -11.79 2.82
CA VAL A 203 13.63 -11.31 3.18
C VAL A 203 13.68 -10.58 4.54
N HIS A 204 12.52 -10.29 5.14
CA HIS A 204 12.41 -9.59 6.41
C HIS A 204 12.20 -10.44 7.66
N VAL A 205 11.94 -11.74 7.50
CA VAL A 205 11.77 -12.64 8.65
C VAL A 205 13.12 -12.91 9.34
N GLN A 206 14.23 -12.98 8.59
CA GLN A 206 15.55 -13.31 9.15
C GLN A 206 16.10 -12.29 10.17
N ARG A 207 15.77 -10.99 10.06
CA ARG A 207 16.35 -9.94 10.94
C ARG A 207 15.63 -9.78 12.28
N LYS A 208 14.34 -10.14 12.36
CA LYS A 208 13.60 -10.14 13.63
C LYS A 208 13.93 -11.39 14.48
N LEU A 209 14.26 -12.49 13.80
CA LEU A 209 15.05 -13.64 14.29
C LEU A 209 16.18 -13.22 15.23
N GLN A 210 17.13 -12.48 14.64
CA GLN A 210 18.38 -12.10 15.31
C GLN A 210 18.20 -11.06 16.43
N HIS A 211 17.13 -10.26 16.40
CA HIS A 211 16.87 -9.22 17.42
C HIS A 211 16.07 -9.71 18.63
N ILE A 212 15.33 -10.81 18.50
CA ILE A 212 14.62 -11.43 19.64
C ILE A 212 15.60 -12.30 20.44
N ASP A 213 16.47 -13.07 19.77
CA ASP A 213 17.49 -13.88 20.48
C ASP A 213 18.54 -13.02 21.19
N SER A 214 18.84 -11.82 20.68
CA SER A 214 19.80 -10.88 21.30
C SER A 214 19.24 -10.10 22.51
N GLN A 215 17.94 -10.18 22.80
CA GLN A 215 17.34 -9.57 23.99
C GLN A 215 16.96 -10.57 25.09
N SER A 216 16.92 -11.87 24.78
CA SER A 216 16.80 -12.93 25.78
C SER A 216 18.10 -13.16 26.58
N ASP A 217 19.26 -12.78 26.04
CA ASP A 217 20.57 -12.91 26.72
C ASP A 217 20.94 -11.68 27.58
N LEU A 218 20.08 -10.66 27.66
CA LEU A 218 20.26 -9.49 28.53
C LEU A 218 19.41 -9.54 29.82
N PHE A 219 18.65 -10.63 30.02
CA PHE A 219 17.87 -10.89 31.22
C PHE A 219 18.18 -12.26 31.84
N ASN A 220 19.45 -12.66 31.81
CA ASN A 220 19.96 -13.73 32.67
C ASN A 220 21.31 -13.32 33.28
#